data_AF-A0A7X6V9T3-F1
#
_entry.id   AF-A0A7X6V9T3-F1
#
_cell.length_a   1.000
_cell.length_b   1.000
_cell.length_c   1.000
_cell.angle_alpha   90.00
_cell.angle_beta   90.00
_cell.angle_gamma   90.00
#
_symmetry.space_group_name_H-M   'P 1'
#
loop_
_entity.id
_entity.type
_entity.pdbx_description
1 polymer ?
#
loop_
_entity_poly.entity_id
_entity_poly.type
_entity_poly.pdbx_seq_one_letter_code
_entity_poly.pdbx_strand_id
1 'polypeptide(L)'
;MIEDEINGLKNRLKKEGVQVLEFNLYDISIEILEESGGIEKMFRLEERQKKRPSYFLKAIQSALNLHEVFIPYIKNKITTVPHDLIFITGVAAVFPYMRSHVVLNNLHSVTDHVPTVMFYPGEYTGNTMRLFDLLKSNNYYRAYNLNEYRL
;
A
#
# COMPACT_ATOMS: atom_id res chain seq x y z
N MET A 1 -15.26 -11.36 -2.25
CA MET A 1 -14.47 -10.50 -1.34
C MET A 1 -13.87 -9.34 -2.14
N ILE A 2 -13.39 -8.25 -1.52
CA ILE A 2 -12.83 -7.10 -2.27
C ILE A 2 -11.67 -7.53 -3.19
N GLU A 3 -10.84 -8.46 -2.74
CA GLU A 3 -9.73 -9.03 -3.54
C GLU A 3 -10.22 -9.73 -4.81
N ASP A 4 -11.36 -10.44 -4.76
CA ASP A 4 -11.94 -11.09 -5.93
C ASP A 4 -12.38 -10.07 -6.98
N GLU A 5 -12.94 -8.93 -6.54
CA GLU A 5 -13.37 -7.84 -7.43
C GLU A 5 -12.16 -7.14 -8.07
N ILE A 6 -11.09 -6.90 -7.31
CA ILE A 6 -9.83 -6.35 -7.82
C ILE A 6 -9.23 -7.30 -8.86
N ASN A 7 -9.17 -8.60 -8.57
CA ASN A 7 -8.69 -9.61 -9.51
C ASN A 7 -9.57 -9.69 -10.75
N GLY A 8 -10.89 -9.63 -10.59
CA GLY A 8 -11.85 -9.54 -11.68
C GLY A 8 -11.59 -8.33 -12.59
N LEU A 9 -11.35 -7.15 -12.00
CA LEU A 9 -11.02 -5.93 -12.73
C LEU A 9 -9.69 -6.05 -13.49
N LYS A 10 -8.63 -6.55 -12.84
CA LYS A 10 -7.33 -6.79 -13.48
C LYS A 10 -7.47 -7.72 -14.69
N ASN A 11 -8.25 -8.80 -14.55
CA ASN A 11 -8.49 -9.74 -15.63
C ASN A 11 -9.25 -9.12 -16.81
N ARG A 12 -10.21 -8.21 -16.56
CA ARG A 12 -10.89 -7.46 -17.62
C ARG A 12 -9.95 -6.49 -18.32
N LEU A 13 -9.19 -5.69 -17.56
CA LEU A 13 -8.20 -4.76 -18.11
C LEU A 13 -7.14 -5.46 -18.97
N LYS A 14 -6.66 -6.63 -18.52
CA LYS A 14 -5.72 -7.46 -19.28
C LYS A 14 -6.30 -7.93 -20.62
N LYS A 15 -7.60 -8.25 -20.69
CA LYS A 15 -8.28 -8.62 -21.95
C LYS A 15 -8.37 -7.45 -22.93
N GLU A 16 -8.47 -6.22 -22.41
CA GLU A 16 -8.40 -4.97 -23.18
C GLU A 16 -6.96 -4.54 -23.52
N GLY A 17 -5.96 -5.36 -23.20
CA GLY A 17 -4.55 -5.08 -23.49
C GLY A 17 -3.84 -4.21 -22.46
N VAL A 18 -4.48 -3.85 -21.34
CA VAL A 18 -3.90 -3.02 -20.28
C VAL A 18 -3.21 -3.90 -19.23
N GLN A 19 -1.90 -3.74 -19.06
CA GLN A 19 -1.09 -4.43 -18.07
C GLN A 19 -1.15 -3.69 -16.72
N VAL A 20 -1.66 -4.36 -15.69
CA VAL A 20 -1.75 -3.80 -14.34
C VAL A 20 -0.64 -4.34 -13.45
N LEU A 21 0.17 -3.45 -12.89
CA LEU A 21 1.12 -3.75 -11.81
C LEU A 21 0.46 -3.45 -10.47
N GLU A 22 0.19 -4.48 -9.69
CA GLU A 22 -0.42 -4.34 -8.37
C GLU A 22 0.63 -4.36 -7.25
N PHE A 23 0.50 -3.41 -6.33
CA PHE A 23 1.22 -3.33 -5.07
C PHE A 23 0.24 -3.49 -3.91
N ASN A 24 0.07 -4.72 -3.44
CA ASN A 24 -0.58 -4.98 -2.17
C ASN A 24 0.41 -4.67 -1.04
N LEU A 25 0.12 -3.63 -0.24
CA LEU A 25 1.03 -3.16 0.79
C LEU A 25 1.29 -4.22 1.88
N TYR A 26 0.30 -5.09 2.16
CA TYR A 26 0.47 -6.16 3.13
C TYR A 26 1.38 -7.25 2.58
N ASP A 27 1.14 -7.72 1.37
CA ASP A 27 1.97 -8.77 0.75
C ASP A 27 3.42 -8.31 0.62
N ILE A 28 3.66 -7.07 0.20
CA ILE A 28 5.01 -6.47 0.16
C ILE A 28 5.64 -6.42 1.55
N SER A 29 4.85 -6.11 2.59
CA SER A 29 5.35 -6.14 3.97
C SER A 29 5.83 -7.54 4.33
N ILE A 30 5.08 -8.58 3.96
CA ILE A 30 5.45 -9.97 4.22
C ILE A 30 6.71 -10.34 3.43
N GLU A 31 6.77 -10.03 2.13
CA GLU A 31 7.94 -10.28 1.27
C GLU A 31 9.22 -9.67 1.88
N ILE A 32 9.17 -8.40 2.30
CA ILE A 32 10.32 -7.72 2.92
C ILE A 32 10.74 -8.37 4.24
N LEU A 33 9.77 -8.76 5.08
CA LEU A 33 10.06 -9.42 6.36
C LEU A 33 10.67 -10.80 6.17
N GLU A 34 10.22 -11.55 5.17
CA GLU A 34 10.81 -12.83 4.78
C GLU A 34 12.26 -12.65 4.31
N GLU A 35 12.51 -11.70 3.41
CA GLU A 35 13.87 -11.38 2.91
C GLU A 35 14.82 -10.91 4.03
N SER A 36 14.31 -10.22 5.05
CA SER A 36 15.07 -9.71 6.20
C SER A 36 15.39 -10.79 7.26
N GLY A 37 15.13 -12.06 6.94
CA GLY A 37 15.49 -13.22 7.74
C GLY A 37 14.30 -13.89 8.43
N GLY A 38 13.13 -13.85 7.79
CA GLY A 38 11.95 -14.65 8.11
C GLY A 38 10.92 -13.94 8.96
N ILE A 39 9.65 -14.01 8.55
CA ILE A 39 8.51 -13.48 9.32
C ILE A 39 8.42 -14.11 10.72
N GLU A 40 8.91 -15.35 10.88
CA GLU A 40 8.94 -16.06 12.15
C GLU A 40 9.63 -15.29 13.28
N LYS A 41 10.64 -14.47 12.95
CA LYS A 41 11.30 -13.62 13.94
C LYS A 41 10.32 -12.60 14.52
N MET A 42 9.41 -12.08 13.71
CA MET A 42 8.38 -11.14 14.16
C MET A 42 7.37 -11.85 15.06
N PHE A 43 6.94 -13.07 14.74
CA PHE A 43 6.05 -13.84 15.62
C PHE A 43 6.70 -14.15 16.98
N ARG A 44 7.97 -14.56 16.98
CA ARG A 44 8.72 -14.78 18.23
C ARG A 44 8.90 -13.49 19.02
N LEU A 45 9.09 -12.36 18.34
CA LEU A 45 9.21 -11.06 18.98
C LEU A 45 7.88 -10.62 19.61
N GLU A 46 6.78 -10.74 18.87
CA GLU A 46 5.43 -10.47 19.37
C GLU A 46 5.15 -11.27 20.63
N GLU A 47 5.46 -12.58 20.61
CA GLU A 47 5.27 -13.45 21.75
C GLU A 47 6.09 -13.03 22.97
N ARG A 48 7.36 -12.66 22.77
CA ARG A 48 8.22 -12.15 23.85
C ARG A 48 7.75 -10.80 24.39
N GLN A 49 7.13 -9.99 23.54
CA GLN A 49 6.74 -8.61 23.83
C GLN A 49 5.22 -8.45 24.04
N LYS A 50 4.50 -9.53 24.40
CA LYS A 50 3.04 -9.54 24.67
C LYS A 50 2.56 -8.39 25.59
N LYS A 51 3.39 -7.98 26.55
CA LYS A 51 3.08 -6.86 27.49
C LYS A 51 3.48 -5.47 26.98
N ARG A 52 4.07 -5.37 25.80
CA ARG A 52 4.66 -4.15 25.19
C ARG A 52 4.29 -4.04 23.71
N PRO A 53 3.00 -3.91 23.35
CA PRO A 53 2.56 -3.83 21.96
C PRO A 53 3.17 -2.65 21.19
N SER A 54 3.44 -1.53 21.87
CA SER A 54 4.12 -0.37 21.26
C SER A 54 5.56 -0.65 20.85
N TYR A 55 6.25 -1.56 21.54
CA TYR A 55 7.60 -1.98 21.17
C TYR A 55 7.56 -2.88 19.93
N PHE A 56 6.62 -3.82 19.88
CA PHE A 56 6.43 -4.67 18.70
C PHE A 56 6.08 -3.84 17.46
N LEU A 57 5.17 -2.87 17.60
CA LEU A 57 4.82 -1.93 16.54
C LEU A 57 6.06 -1.19 16.00
N LYS A 58 6.92 -0.68 16.90
CA LYS A 58 8.18 -0.02 16.51
C LYS A 58 9.15 -0.97 15.80
N ALA A 59 9.20 -2.24 16.20
CA ALA A 59 10.04 -3.23 15.56
C ALA A 59 9.58 -3.52 14.13
N ILE A 60 8.27 -3.68 13.90
CA ILE A 60 7.70 -3.80 12.55
C ILE A 60 8.01 -2.55 11.73
N GLN A 61 7.78 -1.36 12.29
CA GLN A 61 8.06 -0.09 11.61
C GLN A 61 9.52 0.08 11.23
N SER A 62 10.43 -0.40 12.09
CA SER A 62 11.87 -0.37 11.81
C SER A 62 12.27 -1.36 10.73
N ALA A 63 11.72 -2.57 10.73
CA ALA A 63 12.00 -3.57 9.70
C ALA A 63 11.42 -3.17 8.34
N LEU A 64 10.24 -2.55 8.36
CA LEU A 64 9.54 -2.01 7.19
C LEU A 64 9.81 -0.52 7.00
N ASN A 65 11.02 -0.05 7.32
CA ASN A 65 11.35 1.37 7.21
C ASN A 65 10.92 1.89 5.84
N LEU A 66 10.01 2.87 5.85
CA LEU A 66 9.33 3.28 4.64
C LEU A 66 10.31 3.84 3.60
N HIS A 67 11.26 4.67 4.01
CA HIS A 67 12.16 5.36 3.09
C HIS A 67 13.34 4.48 2.68
N GLU A 68 13.84 3.66 3.59
CA GLU A 68 15.07 2.86 3.37
C GLU A 68 14.79 1.50 2.76
N VAL A 69 13.59 0.94 2.97
CA VAL A 69 13.27 -0.44 2.57
C VAL A 69 12.07 -0.47 1.64
N PHE A 70 10.92 0.01 2.13
CA PHE A 70 9.64 -0.24 1.45
C PHE A 70 9.48 0.53 0.14
N ILE A 71 9.82 1.83 0.11
CA ILE A 71 9.76 2.65 -1.10
C ILE A 71 10.79 2.18 -2.14
N PRO A 72 12.07 1.92 -1.79
CA PRO A 72 13.02 1.33 -2.73
C PRO A 72 12.54 0.01 -3.33
N TYR A 73 11.90 -0.86 -2.53
CA TYR A 73 11.35 -2.13 -3.00
C TYR A 73 10.31 -1.92 -4.11
N ILE A 74 9.33 -1.03 -3.87
CA ILE A 74 8.30 -0.70 -4.87
C ILE A 74 8.92 -0.05 -6.11
N LYS A 75 9.83 0.92 -5.91
CA LYS A 75 10.52 1.61 -7.02
C LYS A 75 11.21 0.63 -7.95
N ASN A 76 11.92 -0.34 -7.39
CA ASN A 76 12.60 -1.36 -8.17
C ASN A 76 11.61 -2.17 -9.04
N LYS A 77 10.46 -2.58 -8.48
CA LYS A 77 9.42 -3.28 -9.23
C LYS A 77 8.81 -2.41 -10.34
N ILE A 78 8.53 -1.13 -10.07
CA ILE A 78 8.03 -0.17 -11.10
C ILE A 78 9.03 -0.08 -12.26
N THR A 79 10.33 0.00 -12.00
CA THR A 79 11.34 0.16 -13.06
C THR A 79 11.66 -1.11 -13.84
N THR A 80 11.32 -2.29 -13.32
CA THR A 80 11.74 -3.58 -13.89
C THR A 80 10.60 -4.35 -14.55
N VAL A 81 9.34 -4.08 -14.17
CA VAL A 81 8.17 -4.77 -14.71
C VAL A 81 7.42 -3.84 -15.66
N PRO A 82 7.28 -4.17 -16.95
CA PRO A 82 6.45 -3.39 -17.88
C PRO A 82 4.99 -3.34 -17.42
N HIS A 83 4.37 -2.17 -17.46
CA HIS A 83 2.99 -1.94 -17.01
C HIS A 83 2.41 -0.65 -17.59
N ASP A 84 1.09 -0.60 -17.68
CA ASP A 84 0.32 0.55 -18.17
C ASP A 84 -0.46 1.26 -17.05
N LEU A 85 -0.69 0.56 -15.93
CA LEU A 85 -1.51 1.02 -14.81
C LEU A 85 -0.96 0.45 -13.50
N ILE A 86 -0.92 1.26 -12.45
CA ILE A 86 -0.52 0.82 -11.11
C ILE A 86 -1.75 0.73 -10.21
N PHE A 87 -1.91 -0.41 -9.52
CA PHE A 87 -2.86 -0.58 -8.44
C PHE A 87 -2.16 -0.58 -7.09
N ILE A 88 -2.69 0.15 -6.12
CA ILE A 88 -2.26 0.10 -4.71
C ILE A 88 -3.41 -0.46 -3.88
N THR A 89 -3.18 -1.61 -3.24
CA THR A 89 -4.18 -2.37 -2.50
C THR A 89 -3.67 -2.73 -1.09
N GLY A 90 -4.47 -3.39 -0.26
CA GLY A 90 -4.05 -3.82 1.09
C GLY A 90 -3.84 -2.69 2.11
N VAL A 91 -4.34 -1.48 1.85
CA VAL A 91 -4.14 -0.30 2.71
C VAL A 91 -4.63 -0.50 4.14
N ALA A 92 -5.78 -1.16 4.33
CA ALA A 92 -6.32 -1.45 5.67
C ALA A 92 -5.42 -2.41 6.45
N ALA A 93 -4.88 -3.43 5.79
CA ALA A 93 -4.15 -4.52 6.42
C ALA A 93 -2.79 -4.08 6.99
N VAL A 94 -2.24 -2.96 6.51
CA VAL A 94 -0.97 -2.41 7.00
C VAL A 94 -1.12 -1.36 8.10
N PHE A 95 -2.35 -0.99 8.46
CA PHE A 95 -2.59 -0.11 9.59
C PHE A 95 -2.47 -0.88 10.93
N PRO A 96 -1.83 -0.34 11.99
CA PRO A 96 -1.30 1.01 12.13
C PRO A 96 0.22 1.14 11.86
N TYR A 97 0.90 0.05 11.48
CA TYR A 97 2.36 0.09 11.34
C TYR A 97 2.81 0.91 10.13
N MET A 98 1.97 1.01 9.10
CA MET A 98 2.20 1.89 7.95
C MET A 98 1.02 2.84 7.75
N ARG A 99 1.34 4.09 7.43
CA ARG A 99 0.34 5.07 6.99
C ARG A 99 0.40 5.17 5.47
N SER A 100 -0.62 4.64 4.78
CA SER A 100 -0.69 4.56 3.30
C SER A 100 -0.44 5.88 2.58
N HIS A 101 -0.77 6.99 3.22
CA HIS A 101 -0.48 8.30 2.66
C HIS A 101 0.98 8.63 2.48
N VAL A 102 1.82 8.14 3.39
CA VAL A 102 3.25 8.39 3.28
C VAL A 102 3.79 7.58 2.10
N VAL A 103 3.19 6.42 1.81
CA VAL A 103 3.49 5.63 0.61
C VAL A 103 3.19 6.44 -0.65
N LEU A 104 1.96 6.95 -0.81
CA LEU A 104 1.58 7.77 -1.98
C LEU A 104 2.50 8.97 -2.21
N ASN A 105 2.76 9.76 -1.16
CA ASN A 105 3.60 10.96 -1.27
C ASN A 105 5.03 10.63 -1.73
N ASN A 106 5.56 9.46 -1.36
CA ASN A 106 6.91 9.03 -1.75
C ASN A 106 6.95 8.31 -3.12
N LEU A 107 5.81 7.79 -3.58
CA LEU A 107 5.69 7.16 -4.88
C LEU A 107 5.32 8.14 -6.00
N HIS A 108 4.77 9.32 -5.69
CA HIS A 108 4.33 10.28 -6.71
C HIS A 108 5.41 10.57 -7.78
N SER A 109 6.68 10.75 -7.38
CA SER A 109 7.76 11.05 -8.33
C SER A 109 8.15 9.89 -9.23
N VAL A 110 7.82 8.65 -8.86
CA VAL A 110 8.12 7.44 -9.67
C VAL A 110 6.90 6.91 -10.41
N THR A 111 5.70 7.35 -10.03
CA THR A 111 4.45 7.05 -10.73
C THR A 111 3.97 8.19 -11.63
N ASP A 112 4.73 9.28 -11.75
CA ASP A 112 4.30 10.51 -12.44
C ASP A 112 3.97 10.29 -13.93
N HIS A 113 4.44 9.20 -14.52
CA HIS A 113 4.21 8.84 -15.93
C HIS A 113 3.24 7.68 -16.11
N VAL A 114 2.70 7.11 -15.02
CA VAL A 114 1.81 5.95 -15.08
C VAL A 114 0.58 6.19 -14.21
N PRO A 115 -0.65 6.10 -14.77
CA PRO A 115 -1.87 6.23 -13.99
C PRO A 115 -1.83 5.28 -12.77
N THR A 116 -2.19 5.81 -11.61
CA THR A 116 -2.16 5.05 -10.35
C THR A 116 -3.52 5.11 -9.68
N VAL A 117 -4.06 3.94 -9.35
CA VAL A 117 -5.35 3.77 -8.67
C VAL A 117 -5.10 3.14 -7.31
N MET A 118 -5.53 3.79 -6.24
CA MET A 118 -5.45 3.25 -4.89
C MET A 118 -6.84 2.85 -4.38
N PHE A 119 -6.94 1.60 -3.94
CA PHE A 119 -8.14 1.06 -3.32
C PHE A 119 -8.10 1.39 -1.83
N TYR A 120 -8.83 2.43 -1.45
CA TYR A 120 -8.81 2.96 -0.10
C TYR A 120 -10.09 2.61 0.67
N PRO A 121 -10.00 1.91 1.81
CA PRO A 121 -11.15 1.54 2.61
C PRO A 121 -11.57 2.69 3.52
N GLY A 122 -12.31 3.63 2.95
CA GLY A 122 -12.89 4.78 3.64
C GLY A 122 -13.12 5.95 2.69
N GLU A 123 -13.36 7.13 3.25
CA GLU A 123 -13.77 8.30 2.49
C GLU A 123 -12.59 9.17 2.01
N TYR A 124 -12.68 9.64 0.76
CA TYR A 124 -11.84 10.70 0.23
C TYR A 124 -12.67 11.95 -0.01
N THR A 125 -12.35 13.04 0.68
CA THR A 125 -13.13 14.29 0.62
C THR A 125 -12.55 15.33 -0.36
N GLY A 126 -11.83 14.89 -1.40
CA GLY A 126 -11.14 15.78 -2.35
C GLY A 126 -9.84 16.40 -1.83
N ASN A 127 -9.62 16.40 -0.51
CA ASN A 127 -8.38 16.90 0.10
C ASN A 127 -7.81 15.95 1.14
N THR A 128 -8.66 15.26 1.90
CA THR A 128 -8.23 14.38 3.00
C THR A 128 -8.77 12.97 2.81
N MET A 129 -8.05 11.99 3.34
CA MET A 129 -8.47 10.59 3.39
C MET A 129 -8.80 10.19 4.82
N ARG A 130 -9.93 9.52 5.04
CA ARG A 130 -10.33 8.98 6.34
C ARG A 130 -10.35 7.46 6.30
N LEU A 131 -9.37 6.81 6.92
CA LEU A 131 -9.34 5.35 6.96
C LEU A 131 -10.49 4.86 7.85
N PHE A 132 -11.27 3.91 7.33
CA PHE A 132 -12.47 3.36 7.98
C PHE A 132 -13.51 4.42 8.37
N ASP A 133 -13.50 5.59 7.74
CA ASP A 133 -14.36 6.76 8.04
C ASP A 133 -14.22 7.35 9.45
N LEU A 134 -13.28 6.82 10.25
CA LEU A 134 -13.09 7.15 11.66
C LEU A 134 -11.79 7.93 11.90
N LEU A 135 -10.75 7.66 11.11
CA LEU A 135 -9.41 8.16 11.35
C LEU A 135 -9.10 9.34 10.42
N LYS A 136 -9.26 10.57 10.92
CA LYS A 136 -8.89 11.78 10.16
C LYS A 136 -7.39 11.83 9.86
N SER A 137 -7.04 11.91 8.58
CA SER A 137 -5.71 12.33 8.13
C SER A 137 -5.70 13.84 7.90
N ASN A 138 -4.72 14.55 8.46
CA ASN A 138 -4.53 16.00 8.23
C ASN A 138 -3.76 16.32 6.93
N ASN A 139 -3.57 15.35 6.05
CA ASN A 139 -2.72 15.54 4.88
C ASN A 139 -3.55 15.78 3.62
N TYR A 140 -3.02 16.66 2.78
CA TYR A 140 -3.56 17.05 1.49
C TYR A 140 -3.06 16.10 0.38
N TYR A 141 -3.97 15.50 -0.39
CA TYR A 141 -3.61 14.72 -1.58
C TYR A 141 -4.19 15.35 -2.83
N ARG A 142 -3.38 15.38 -3.90
CA ARG A 142 -3.85 15.61 -5.26
C ARG A 142 -4.27 14.26 -5.84
N ALA A 143 -5.53 13.91 -5.66
CA ALA A 143 -6.15 12.74 -6.28
C ALA A 143 -7.53 13.12 -6.80
N TYR A 144 -8.11 12.25 -7.62
CA TYR A 144 -9.49 12.38 -8.06
C TYR A 144 -10.29 11.19 -7.53
N ASN A 145 -11.46 11.45 -6.97
CA ASN A 145 -12.37 10.37 -6.60
C ASN A 145 -12.96 9.77 -7.88
N LEU A 146 -12.61 8.53 -8.21
CA LEU A 146 -13.14 7.87 -9.41
C LEU A 146 -14.66 7.68 -9.35
N ASN A 147 -15.27 7.64 -8.16
CA ASN A 147 -16.73 7.58 -8.02
C ASN A 147 -17.42 8.89 -8.43
N GLU A 148 -16.70 10.00 -8.43
CA GLU A 148 -17.21 11.33 -8.80
C GLU A 148 -16.73 11.77 -10.18
N TYR A 149 -15.87 10.96 -10.83
CA TYR A 149 -15.32 11.27 -12.14
C TYR A 149 -16.42 11.16 -13.19
N ARG A 150 -16.72 12.29 -13.85
CA ARG A 150 -17.67 12.36 -14.97
C ARG A 150 -16.89 12.49 -16.27
N LEU A 151 -17.21 11.63 -17.24
CA LEU A 151 -16.70 11.69 -18.63
C LEU A 151 -17.37 12.83 -19.41
#